data_AF-A0A1S8ARM3-F1
#
_entry.id   AF-A0A1S8ARM3-F1
#
_cell.length_a   1.000
_cell.length_b   1.000
_cell.length_c   1.000
_cell.angle_alpha   90.00
_cell.angle_beta   90.00
_cell.angle_gamma   90.00
#
_symmetry.space_group_name_H-M   'P 1'
#
loop_
_entity.id
_entity.type
_entity.pdbx_description
1 polymer ?
#
loop_
_entity_poly.entity_id
_entity_poly.type
_entity_poly.pdbx_seq_one_letter_code
_entity_poly.pdbx_strand_id
1 'polypeptide(L)'
;MKGVGVMDTHVAFLTGRALPARSADGVRADYFQRWAIEESINQISNDFMPVLGGSNPKIRRYGINIAVLFQNWHTMINRARSPELGYRLDGTHTELLKAIQDVAFS
;
A
#
# COMPACT_ATOMS: atom_id res chain seq x y z
N MET A 1 -27.44 14.40 26.05
CA MET A 1 -26.97 13.68 24.84
C MET A 1 -26.20 14.68 23.97
N LYS A 2 -24.91 14.46 23.73
CA LYS A 2 -24.15 15.32 22.79
C LYS A 2 -24.31 14.75 21.38
N GLY A 3 -24.80 15.57 20.46
CA GLY A 3 -25.11 15.20 19.08
C GLY A 3 -23.92 15.25 18.12
N VAL A 4 -24.17 14.83 16.87
CA VAL A 4 -23.21 14.73 15.77
C VAL A 4 -22.61 16.11 15.43
N GLY A 5 -21.27 16.21 15.35
CA GLY A 5 -20.55 17.45 15.02
C GLY A 5 -19.38 17.82 15.95
N VAL A 6 -19.14 17.04 17.02
CA VAL A 6 -17.94 17.18 17.85
C VAL A 6 -16.86 16.24 17.29
N MET A 7 -15.79 16.81 16.75
CA MET A 7 -14.72 16.14 15.99
C MET A 7 -14.05 14.95 16.72
N ASP A 8 -14.24 14.86 18.04
CA ASP A 8 -13.44 13.97 18.89
C ASP A 8 -14.26 12.79 19.46
N THR A 9 -15.56 12.70 19.14
CA THR A 9 -16.46 11.76 19.84
C THR A 9 -17.17 10.77 18.94
N HIS A 10 -17.33 11.05 17.64
CA HIS A 10 -18.11 10.22 16.73
C HIS A 10 -17.49 10.20 15.33
N VAL A 11 -17.49 9.03 14.70
CA VAL A 11 -17.12 8.84 13.28
C VAL A 11 -18.37 8.34 12.55
N ALA A 12 -18.75 9.03 11.47
CA ALA A 12 -19.89 8.63 10.64
C ALA A 12 -19.40 7.83 9.43
N PHE A 13 -20.04 6.68 9.18
CA PHE A 13 -19.78 5.85 8.00
C PHE A 13 -21.02 5.81 7.11
N LEU A 14 -20.86 6.14 5.84
CA LEU A 14 -21.90 5.95 4.83
C LEU A 14 -21.64 4.62 4.14
N THR A 15 -22.61 3.70 4.19
CA THR A 15 -22.46 2.36 3.62
C THR A 15 -23.77 1.92 2.97
N GLY A 16 -23.67 1.33 1.78
CA GLY A 16 -24.82 0.71 1.11
C GLY A 16 -25.16 -0.70 1.64
N ARG A 17 -24.49 -1.14 2.70
CA ARG A 17 -24.68 -2.47 3.29
C ARG A 17 -25.85 -2.45 4.28
N ALA A 18 -26.67 -3.50 4.27
CA ALA A 18 -27.71 -3.71 5.26
C ALA A 18 -27.09 -4.11 6.62
N LEU A 19 -27.41 -3.37 7.68
CA LEU A 19 -27.18 -3.78 9.06
C LEU A 19 -28.27 -4.83 9.41
N PRO A 20 -27.95 -6.00 10.02
CA PRO A 20 -26.87 -6.22 10.98
C PRO A 20 -25.97 -7.41 10.60
N ALA A 21 -25.57 -7.55 9.33
CA ALA A 21 -24.75 -8.69 8.92
C ALA A 21 -23.34 -8.69 9.57
N ARG A 22 -22.85 -7.53 10.07
CA ARG A 22 -21.69 -7.37 10.97
C ARG A 22 -21.92 -6.12 11.84
N SER A 23 -21.40 -6.13 13.08
CA SER A 23 -21.50 -5.00 14.02
C SER A 23 -20.90 -3.71 13.42
N ALA A 24 -21.18 -2.55 14.03
CA ALA A 24 -20.53 -1.28 13.69
C ALA A 24 -18.99 -1.39 13.63
N ASP A 25 -18.41 -2.32 14.40
CA ASP A 25 -16.98 -2.63 14.37
C ASP A 25 -16.49 -3.18 13.03
N GLY A 26 -17.32 -3.94 12.32
CA GLY A 26 -16.99 -4.47 10.99
C GLY A 26 -16.89 -3.38 9.94
N VAL A 27 -17.77 -2.37 9.99
CA VAL A 27 -17.70 -1.20 9.09
C VAL A 27 -16.47 -0.36 9.41
N ARG A 28 -16.16 -0.19 10.70
CA ARG A 28 -14.95 0.51 11.16
C ARG A 28 -13.68 -0.22 10.71
N ALA A 29 -13.60 -1.54 10.90
CA ALA A 29 -12.43 -2.34 10.53
C ALA A 29 -12.12 -2.22 9.02
N ASP A 30 -13.13 -2.37 8.16
CA ASP A 30 -12.99 -2.18 6.71
C ASP A 30 -12.55 -0.75 6.35
N TYR A 31 -13.07 0.26 7.05
CA TYR A 31 -12.66 1.64 6.84
C TYR A 31 -11.20 1.88 7.21
N PHE A 32 -10.68 1.27 8.28
CA PHE A 32 -9.25 1.36 8.61
C PHE A 32 -8.38 0.58 7.62
N GLN A 33 -8.87 -0.52 7.04
CA GLN A 33 -8.16 -1.22 5.97
C GLN A 33 -8.00 -0.36 4.69
N ARG A 34 -8.84 0.67 4.50
CA ARG A 34 -8.66 1.65 3.42
C ARG A 34 -7.30 2.35 3.49
N TRP A 35 -6.83 2.72 4.68
CA TRP A 35 -5.52 3.38 4.82
C TRP A 35 -4.38 2.48 4.36
N ALA A 36 -4.44 1.17 4.61
CA ALA A 36 -3.43 0.24 4.11
C ALA A 36 -3.42 0.17 2.57
N ILE A 37 -4.59 0.31 1.93
CA ILE A 37 -4.71 0.39 0.47
C ILE A 37 -4.15 1.73 -0.03
N GLU A 38 -4.49 2.85 0.61
CA GLU A 38 -3.97 4.18 0.26
C GLU A 38 -2.45 4.25 0.40
N GLU A 39 -1.88 3.67 1.45
CA GLU A 39 -0.44 3.56 1.64
C GLU A 39 0.22 2.76 0.51
N SER A 40 -0.36 1.61 0.14
CA SER A 40 0.14 0.79 -0.98
C SER A 40 0.05 1.55 -2.32
N ILE A 41 -1.04 2.27 -2.57
CA ILE A 41 -1.21 3.10 -3.76
C ILE A 41 -0.16 4.21 -3.79
N ASN A 42 0.07 4.88 -2.66
CA ASN A 42 1.08 5.94 -2.56
C ASN A 42 2.49 5.40 -2.86
N GLN A 43 2.85 4.23 -2.34
CA GLN A 43 4.13 3.60 -2.65
C GLN A 43 4.25 3.24 -4.14
N ILE A 44 3.21 2.64 -4.72
CA ILE A 44 3.21 2.32 -6.16
C ILE A 44 3.38 3.58 -7.00
N SER A 45 2.64 4.65 -6.69
CA SER A 45 2.62 5.87 -7.49
C SER A 45 3.86 6.73 -7.32
N ASN A 46 4.41 6.84 -6.10
CA ASN A 46 5.47 7.79 -5.79
C ASN A 46 6.87 7.15 -5.69
N ASP A 47 6.97 5.89 -5.27
CA ASP A 47 8.26 5.24 -5.02
C ASP A 47 8.67 4.27 -6.14
N PHE A 48 7.70 3.60 -6.77
CA PHE A 48 7.98 2.53 -7.74
C PHE A 48 7.56 2.81 -9.19
N MET A 49 6.68 3.79 -9.43
CA MET A 49 6.22 4.10 -10.77
C MET A 49 7.37 4.68 -11.60
N PRO A 50 7.79 4.02 -12.70
CA PRO A 50 8.77 4.62 -13.59
C PRO A 50 8.19 5.85 -14.29
N VAL A 51 9.04 6.81 -14.63
CA VAL A 51 8.65 7.92 -15.49
C VAL A 51 8.41 7.37 -16.89
N LEU A 52 7.14 7.29 -17.30
CA LEU A 52 6.73 6.81 -18.61
C LEU A 52 6.51 7.99 -19.55
N GLY A 53 7.19 7.99 -20.69
CA GLY A 53 6.91 8.92 -21.78
C GLY A 53 5.67 8.51 -22.58
N GLY A 54 4.80 9.47 -22.89
CA GLY A 54 3.76 9.33 -23.92
C GLY A 54 2.38 8.84 -23.46
N SER A 55 1.40 8.96 -24.37
CA SER A 55 -0.01 8.70 -24.11
C SER A 55 -0.46 7.25 -24.40
N ASN A 56 0.48 6.34 -24.73
CA ASN A 56 0.14 4.97 -25.09
C ASN A 56 -0.37 4.17 -23.86
N PRO A 57 -1.63 3.70 -23.87
CA PRO A 57 -2.22 2.99 -22.75
C PRO A 57 -1.51 1.66 -22.42
N LYS A 58 -0.90 1.00 -23.41
CA LYS A 58 -0.17 -0.26 -23.20
C LYS A 58 1.11 -0.04 -22.38
N ILE A 59 1.83 1.04 -22.68
CA ILE A 59 3.05 1.42 -21.94
C ILE A 59 2.69 1.78 -20.49
N ARG A 60 1.63 2.56 -20.27
CA ARG A 60 1.14 2.87 -18.92
C ARG A 60 0.78 1.61 -18.12
N ARG A 61 0.06 0.68 -18.74
CA ARG A 61 -0.30 -0.59 -18.09
C ARG A 61 0.94 -1.41 -17.74
N TYR A 62 1.91 -1.47 -18.65
CA TYR A 62 3.18 -2.15 -18.39
C TYR A 62 3.91 -1.52 -17.19
N GLY A 63 4.05 -0.20 -17.14
CA GLY A 63 4.72 0.47 -16.02
C GLY A 63 4.01 0.29 -14.68
N ILE A 64 2.68 0.29 -14.64
CA ILE A 64 1.92 -0.04 -13.42
C ILE A 64 2.23 -1.47 -12.94
N ASN A 65 2.26 -2.44 -13.86
CA ASN A 65 2.56 -3.84 -13.50
C ASN A 65 3.98 -3.98 -12.94
N ILE A 66 4.96 -3.25 -13.50
CA ILE A 66 6.33 -3.21 -12.98
C ILE A 66 6.37 -2.57 -11.58
N ALA A 67 5.68 -1.45 -11.38
CA ALA A 67 5.63 -0.78 -10.08
C ALA A 67 5.02 -1.69 -8.98
N VAL A 68 3.95 -2.41 -9.32
CA VAL A 68 3.34 -3.41 -8.42
C VAL A 68 4.30 -4.56 -8.11
N LEU A 69 5.06 -5.03 -9.11
CA LEU A 69 6.06 -6.07 -8.89
C LEU A 69 7.12 -5.64 -7.87
N PHE A 70 7.65 -4.41 -8.00
CA PHE A 70 8.66 -3.88 -7.09
C PHE A 70 8.10 -3.65 -5.68
N GLN A 71 6.86 -3.15 -5.57
CA GLN A 71 6.20 -3.01 -4.27
C GLN A 71 5.99 -4.37 -3.57
N ASN A 72 5.65 -5.42 -4.33
CA ASN A 72 5.57 -6.78 -3.80
C ASN A 72 6.92 -7.31 -3.31
N TRP A 73 7.99 -7.07 -4.07
CA TRP A 73 9.34 -7.48 -3.66
C TRP A 73 9.80 -6.75 -2.40
N HIS A 74 9.59 -5.44 -2.33
CA HIS A 74 9.88 -4.64 -1.13
C HIS A 74 9.15 -5.16 0.09
N THR A 75 7.85 -5.43 -0.06
CA THR A 75 7.02 -6.01 1.00
C THR A 75 7.53 -7.39 1.44
N MET A 76 7.95 -8.23 0.50
CA MET A 76 8.45 -9.58 0.78
C MET A 76 9.79 -9.52 1.54
N ILE A 77 10.73 -8.69 1.09
CA ILE A 77 12.05 -8.53 1.71
C ILE A 77 11.89 -8.00 3.14
N ASN A 78 11.10 -6.96 3.36
CA ASN A 78 10.91 -6.37 4.69
C ASN A 78 10.06 -7.24 5.64
N ARG A 79 9.44 -8.30 5.12
CA ARG A 79 8.81 -9.34 5.94
C ARG A 79 9.77 -10.47 6.31
N ALA A 80 10.85 -10.66 5.56
CA ALA A 80 11.87 -11.64 5.87
C ALA A 80 12.63 -11.24 7.15
N ARG A 81 13.13 -12.25 7.87
CA ARG A 81 13.97 -12.06 9.05
C ARG A 81 15.41 -12.37 8.68
N SER A 82 16.34 -11.60 9.22
CA SER A 82 17.77 -11.90 9.16
C SER A 82 18.02 -13.29 9.75
N PRO A 83 18.78 -14.17 9.06
CA PRO A 83 19.01 -15.55 9.51
C PRO A 83 19.67 -15.65 10.89
N GLU A 84 20.60 -14.74 11.18
CA GLU A 84 21.43 -14.80 12.39
C GLU A 84 20.82 -14.04 13.57
N LEU A 85 20.26 -12.84 13.31
CA LEU A 85 19.78 -11.94 14.36
C LEU A 85 18.26 -11.99 14.54
N GLY A 86 17.51 -12.60 13.62
CA GLY A 86 16.06 -12.75 13.69
C GLY A 86 15.26 -11.45 13.51
N TYR A 87 15.91 -10.31 13.32
CA TYR A 87 15.26 -9.03 13.07
C TYR A 87 14.71 -8.95 11.66
N ARG A 88 13.60 -8.23 11.49
CA ARG A 88 13.09 -7.88 10.17
C ARG A 88 14.10 -7.04 9.42
N LEU A 89 14.19 -7.27 8.13
CA LEU A 89 14.87 -6.33 7.23
C LEU A 89 14.01 -5.06 7.12
N ASP A 90 14.68 -3.91 7.08
CA ASP A 90 14.09 -2.57 6.96
C ASP A 90 14.66 -1.83 5.74
N GLY A 91 14.87 -2.58 4.65
CA GLY A 91 15.37 -2.04 3.40
C GLY A 91 14.39 -1.01 2.82
N THR A 92 14.93 0.11 2.37
CA THR A 92 14.20 1.19 1.72
C THR A 92 13.85 0.86 0.26
N HIS A 93 12.89 1.59 -0.32
CA HIS A 93 12.54 1.46 -1.74
C HIS A 93 13.75 1.70 -2.66
N THR A 94 14.61 2.68 -2.31
CA THR A 94 15.82 3.02 -3.09
C THR A 94 16.84 1.89 -3.06
N GLU A 95 17.05 1.26 -1.91
CA GLU A 95 17.97 0.12 -1.79
C GLU A 95 17.48 -1.07 -2.61
N LEU A 96 16.18 -1.34 -2.64
CA LEU A 96 15.63 -2.37 -3.53
C LEU A 96 15.90 -2.05 -5.00
N LEU A 97 15.60 -0.83 -5.45
CA LEU A 97 15.84 -0.42 -6.84
C LEU A 97 17.32 -0.52 -7.21
N LYS A 98 18.21 -0.14 -6.29
CA LYS A 98 19.66 -0.26 -6.48
C LYS A 98 20.09 -1.73 -6.58
N ALA A 99 19.58 -2.60 -5.71
CA ALA A 99 19.85 -4.03 -5.79
C ALA A 99 19.37 -4.65 -7.10
N ILE A 100 18.20 -4.26 -7.61
CA ILE A 100 17.70 -4.70 -8.93
C ILE A 100 18.64 -4.23 -10.03
N GLN A 101 19.08 -2.97 -9.99
CA GLN A 101 20.03 -2.42 -10.96
C GLN A 101 21.34 -3.22 -10.96
N ASP A 102 21.87 -3.48 -9.77
CA ASP A 102 23.15 -4.17 -9.58
C ASP A 102 23.08 -5.65 -9.97
N VAL A 103 21.92 -6.31 -9.93
CA VAL A 103 21.78 -7.72 -10.35
C VAL A 103 21.44 -7.85 -11.84
N ALA A 104 20.58 -6.98 -12.36
CA ALA A 104 20.06 -7.12 -13.72
C ALA A 104 20.95 -6.49 -14.80
N PHE A 105 21.80 -5.52 -14.43
CA PHE A 105 22.62 -4.74 -15.36
C PHE A 105 24.13 -4.79 -15.06
N SER A 106 24.57 -5.66 -14.15
CA SER A 106 26.00 -5.97 -13.93
C SER A 106 26.53 -6.99 -14.93
#